data_AF-A0A922I3G3-F1
#
_entry.id   AF-A0A922I3G3-F1
#
_cell.length_a   1.000
_cell.length_b   1.000
_cell.length_c   1.000
_cell.angle_alpha   90.00
_cell.angle_beta   90.00
_cell.angle_gamma   90.00
#
_symmetry.space_group_name_H-M   'P 1'
#
loop_
_entity.id
_entity.type
_entity.pdbx_description
1 polymer ?
#
loop_
_entity_poly.entity_id
_entity_poly.type
_entity_poly.pdbx_seq_one_letter_code
_entity_poly.pdbx_strand_id
1 'polypeptide(L)'
;MVLGQSLIVILTALTVSICSDPDVDPQILYTTEAFYTPLLLNRTGWSFGGVPVTQLEVMPSLSGHADLLNWMFYFRRPNSPIGFIYGTPPLNDDGDIDIDLVILNRVTFNTTSYRLKYRILNRDEIYKFQVEMKFFDMDIEDFFNGGMLTTVQDIFANRLWQSDDHNSNSVYVTQVARPIHVGGRFPLDPSEKECVVIRVGCNHNFTQQLYRLESEVRQIKNRDPCPKHYKATTVEYVFRERKLHREVILLLWLHQIIIKVIYEDISDQLYPDRNRKSASSSEEQSSFWYDLLTGNKNTAENFVRIRCRYKVEKALNESPLVKLLVSALRSKGCEIDMNRHICCENCGEQVTGGYDTTRNQIVVCHNRVYTKEMTAAVIGHELIHMFDYCRAKLDFNNLDHIACSEIRAANLVHCSMTSSFFSGTTGFNKIGASHRECVKAKALSSILAVRKGMPIEQAAQVVDRVFDRCYNDLEPIGRRIRLNSRHIKWAYRERFLYDYDSFT
;
A
#
# COMPACT_ATOMS: atom_id res chain seq x y z
N MET A 1 44.40 -1.42 -53.75
CA MET A 1 43.03 -1.90 -53.99
C MET A 1 42.78 -3.05 -53.02
N VAL A 2 41.59 -3.09 -52.43
CA VAL A 2 41.10 -3.99 -51.36
C VAL A 2 41.46 -3.55 -49.93
N LEU A 3 40.58 -2.69 -49.39
CA LEU A 3 40.39 -2.44 -47.96
C LEU A 3 39.75 -3.68 -47.33
N GLY A 4 40.42 -4.29 -46.36
CA GLY A 4 39.89 -5.37 -45.54
C GLY A 4 39.11 -4.83 -44.36
N GLN A 5 37.85 -5.24 -44.23
CA GLN A 5 37.00 -5.02 -43.07
C GLN A 5 37.59 -5.67 -41.82
N SER A 6 37.51 -5.01 -40.68
CA SER A 6 37.59 -5.66 -39.37
C SER A 6 36.63 -4.98 -38.41
N LEU A 7 35.65 -5.77 -37.96
CA LEU A 7 34.63 -5.46 -36.97
C LEU A 7 35.25 -4.84 -35.72
N ILE A 8 34.75 -3.67 -35.32
CA ILE A 8 34.91 -3.16 -33.95
C ILE A 8 33.82 -3.81 -33.11
N VAL A 9 34.19 -4.84 -32.35
CA VAL A 9 33.34 -5.39 -31.28
C VAL A 9 33.51 -4.48 -30.07
N ILE A 10 32.51 -3.65 -29.80
CA ILE A 10 32.43 -2.87 -28.56
C ILE A 10 32.07 -3.86 -27.44
N LEU A 11 33.08 -4.29 -26.69
CA LEU A 11 32.91 -4.96 -25.40
C LEU A 11 32.45 -3.92 -24.38
N THR A 12 31.13 -3.80 -24.18
CA THR A 12 30.60 -3.15 -22.99
C THR A 12 30.87 -4.07 -21.79
N ALA A 13 31.72 -3.60 -20.88
CA ALA A 13 32.03 -4.29 -19.63
C ALA A 13 30.76 -4.37 -18.76
N LEU A 14 30.14 -5.55 -18.73
CA LEU A 14 29.16 -5.92 -17.72
C LEU A 14 29.88 -6.05 -16.38
N THR A 15 29.68 -5.09 -15.47
CA THR A 15 29.91 -5.33 -14.05
C THR A 15 28.78 -6.22 -13.53
N VAL A 16 28.92 -7.53 -13.74
CA VAL A 16 28.23 -8.50 -12.89
C VAL A 16 28.91 -8.41 -11.54
N SER A 17 28.24 -7.81 -10.54
CA SER A 17 28.67 -7.94 -9.14
C SER A 17 28.48 -9.39 -8.71
N ILE A 18 29.47 -10.21 -9.04
CA ILE A 18 29.71 -11.49 -8.40
C ILE A 18 30.14 -11.14 -6.98
N CYS A 19 29.38 -11.60 -5.99
CA CYS A 19 29.64 -11.41 -4.57
C CYS A 19 31.14 -11.62 -4.28
N SER A 20 31.84 -10.54 -4.00
CA SER A 20 33.26 -10.52 -3.66
C SER A 20 33.47 -11.00 -2.21
N ASP A 21 34.69 -11.34 -1.83
CA ASP A 21 35.12 -11.93 -0.54
C ASP A 21 34.55 -11.26 0.76
N PRO A 22 34.66 -11.87 1.95
CA PRO A 22 34.15 -11.32 3.21
C PRO A 22 35.00 -10.16 3.79
N ASP A 23 36.00 -9.67 3.05
CA ASP A 23 36.87 -8.53 3.42
C ASP A 23 36.62 -7.28 2.54
N VAL A 24 35.42 -7.22 1.94
CA VAL A 24 35.10 -6.34 0.80
C VAL A 24 34.36 -5.08 1.22
N ASP A 25 34.65 -4.01 0.49
CA ASP A 25 33.97 -2.72 0.54
C ASP A 25 32.43 -2.88 0.53
N PRO A 26 31.71 -2.04 1.28
CA PRO A 26 30.26 -2.14 1.35
C PRO A 26 29.63 -1.96 -0.03
N GLN A 27 28.69 -2.85 -0.38
CA GLN A 27 27.93 -2.73 -1.60
C GLN A 27 27.05 -1.47 -1.55
N ILE A 28 27.23 -0.59 -2.52
CA ILE A 28 26.48 0.66 -2.58
C ILE A 28 25.05 0.37 -3.07
N LEU A 29 24.08 0.84 -2.30
CA LEU A 29 22.66 0.84 -2.64
C LEU A 29 22.17 2.29 -2.75
N TYR A 30 21.10 2.50 -3.50
CA TYR A 30 20.49 3.81 -3.67
C TYR A 30 19.05 3.81 -3.16
N THR A 31 18.64 4.87 -2.46
CA THR A 31 17.26 5.02 -2.03
C THR A 31 16.32 5.05 -3.23
N THR A 32 15.14 4.47 -3.06
CA THR A 32 14.06 4.31 -4.06
C THR A 32 14.37 3.40 -5.25
N GLU A 33 15.59 2.87 -5.38
CA GLU A 33 16.01 1.96 -6.45
C GLU A 33 16.00 0.51 -5.98
N ALA A 34 15.45 -0.37 -6.83
CA ALA A 34 15.43 -1.80 -6.55
C ALA A 34 16.83 -2.39 -6.76
N PHE A 35 17.29 -3.17 -5.80
CA PHE A 35 18.54 -3.92 -5.89
C PHE A 35 18.29 -5.41 -5.70
N TYR A 36 19.28 -6.20 -6.10
CA TYR A 36 19.38 -7.60 -5.73
C TYR A 36 20.84 -8.00 -5.54
N THR A 37 21.07 -8.95 -4.64
CA THR A 37 22.37 -9.54 -4.32
C THR A 37 22.24 -11.05 -4.47
N PRO A 38 22.89 -11.66 -5.47
CA PRO A 38 22.90 -13.11 -5.64
C PRO A 38 23.80 -13.77 -4.60
N LEU A 39 23.28 -14.81 -3.95
CA LEU A 39 23.96 -15.63 -2.94
C LEU A 39 24.19 -17.03 -3.48
N LEU A 40 25.43 -17.32 -3.86
CA LEU A 40 25.84 -18.63 -4.37
C LEU A 40 26.22 -19.57 -3.23
N LEU A 41 25.38 -20.56 -2.94
CA LEU A 41 25.59 -21.55 -1.87
C LEU A 41 26.72 -22.54 -2.17
N ASN A 42 27.05 -22.72 -3.44
CA ASN A 42 28.12 -23.61 -3.90
C ASN A 42 29.51 -22.94 -3.95
N ARG A 43 29.65 -21.71 -3.43
CA ARG A 43 30.93 -20.99 -3.48
C ARG A 43 31.96 -21.70 -2.59
N THR A 44 33.10 -22.05 -3.19
CA THR A 44 34.30 -22.55 -2.50
C THR A 44 34.80 -21.46 -1.55
N GLY A 45 34.53 -21.62 -0.26
CA GLY A 45 34.73 -20.58 0.75
C GLY A 45 33.71 -20.70 1.87
N TRP A 46 32.53 -21.24 1.56
CA TRP A 46 31.60 -21.70 2.58
C TRP A 46 32.00 -23.10 3.01
N SER A 47 32.10 -23.39 4.31
CA SER A 47 32.57 -24.66 4.89
C SER A 47 31.67 -25.88 4.58
N PHE A 48 30.88 -25.79 3.52
CA PHE A 48 29.87 -26.74 3.05
C PHE A 48 30.16 -27.25 1.63
N GLY A 49 31.36 -27.05 1.09
CA GLY A 49 31.76 -27.66 -0.19
C GLY A 49 31.49 -29.17 -0.20
N GLY A 50 30.61 -29.63 -1.10
CA GLY A 50 30.21 -31.04 -1.20
C GLY A 50 28.91 -31.42 -0.47
N VAL A 51 28.29 -30.51 0.28
CA VAL A 51 26.97 -30.74 0.89
C VAL A 51 25.85 -30.46 -0.13
N PRO A 52 24.83 -31.34 -0.25
CA PRO A 52 23.67 -31.07 -1.09
C PRO A 52 22.94 -29.79 -0.68
N VAL A 53 22.67 -28.88 -1.63
CA VAL A 53 22.00 -27.58 -1.37
C VAL A 53 20.59 -27.69 -0.78
N THR A 54 19.97 -28.86 -0.92
CA THR A 54 18.67 -29.19 -0.32
C THR A 54 18.73 -29.35 1.20
N GLN A 55 19.92 -29.63 1.74
CA GLN A 55 20.17 -29.75 3.17
C GLN A 55 20.53 -28.41 3.82
N LEU A 56 20.81 -27.38 3.01
CA LEU A 56 21.20 -26.08 3.50
C LEU A 56 19.97 -25.19 3.69
N GLU A 57 19.94 -24.48 4.81
CA GLU A 57 18.97 -23.45 5.13
C GLU A 57 19.70 -22.13 5.38
N VAL A 58 19.19 -21.04 4.82
CA VAL A 58 19.80 -19.73 4.93
C VAL A 58 18.83 -18.83 5.68
N MET A 59 19.32 -18.20 6.73
CA MET A 59 18.59 -17.31 7.62
C MET A 59 19.30 -15.96 7.61
N PRO A 60 18.91 -15.05 6.69
CA PRO A 60 19.44 -13.69 6.67
C PRO A 60 18.71 -12.82 7.71
N SER A 61 19.47 -11.98 8.41
CA SER A 61 18.95 -11.05 9.40
C SER A 61 19.74 -9.74 9.39
N LEU A 62 19.11 -8.63 9.77
CA LEU A 62 19.85 -7.41 10.07
C LEU A 62 20.75 -7.66 11.28
N SER A 63 21.99 -7.18 11.26
CA SER A 63 22.93 -7.47 12.34
C SER A 63 22.38 -7.02 13.70
N GLY A 64 22.45 -7.91 14.68
CA GLY A 64 21.86 -7.72 16.02
C GLY A 64 20.34 -7.86 16.11
N HIS A 65 19.66 -8.26 15.04
CA HIS A 65 18.21 -8.44 14.97
C HIS A 65 17.84 -9.85 14.46
N ALA A 66 16.59 -10.25 14.65
CA ALA A 66 16.11 -11.57 14.22
C ALA A 66 15.70 -11.63 12.73
N ASP A 67 15.31 -10.49 12.16
CA ASP A 67 14.72 -10.40 10.82
C ASP A 67 15.47 -9.39 9.94
N LEU A 68 15.17 -9.43 8.64
CA LEU A 68 15.58 -8.41 7.69
C LEU A 68 14.77 -7.11 7.88
N LEU A 69 15.25 -6.02 7.27
CA LEU A 69 14.49 -4.78 7.13
C LEU A 69 13.19 -5.03 6.35
N ASN A 70 12.13 -4.29 6.66
CA ASN A 70 10.79 -4.48 6.09
C ASN A 70 10.72 -4.34 4.55
N TRP A 71 11.67 -3.62 3.96
CA TRP A 71 11.79 -3.40 2.53
C TRP A 71 12.72 -4.39 1.83
N MET A 72 13.35 -5.29 2.59
CA MET A 72 14.32 -6.26 2.12
C MET A 72 13.83 -7.69 2.32
N PHE A 73 14.04 -8.52 1.31
CA PHE A 73 13.50 -9.87 1.25
C PHE A 73 14.57 -10.85 0.82
N TYR A 74 14.46 -12.07 1.34
CA TYR A 74 15.24 -13.20 0.87
C TYR A 74 14.32 -14.20 0.18
N PHE A 75 14.78 -14.70 -0.97
CA PHE A 75 14.10 -15.79 -1.66
C PHE A 75 15.10 -16.79 -2.21
N ARG A 76 14.77 -18.07 -2.05
CA ARG A 76 15.48 -19.19 -2.66
C ARG A 76 14.54 -20.36 -2.88
N ARG A 77 14.62 -21.00 -4.05
CA ARG A 77 13.95 -22.28 -4.29
C ARG A 77 14.68 -23.43 -3.56
N PRO A 78 13.98 -24.42 -2.97
CA PRO A 78 14.61 -25.50 -2.18
C PRO A 78 15.76 -26.25 -2.86
N ASN A 79 15.66 -26.45 -4.18
CA ASN A 79 16.65 -27.17 -4.97
C ASN A 79 17.63 -26.24 -5.70
N SER A 80 17.52 -24.93 -5.53
CA SER A 80 18.40 -23.97 -6.20
C SER A 80 19.67 -23.71 -5.38
N PRO A 81 20.85 -23.71 -6.03
CA PRO A 81 22.11 -23.33 -5.40
C PRO A 81 22.26 -21.81 -5.25
N ILE A 82 21.35 -21.01 -5.80
CA ILE A 82 21.38 -19.55 -5.75
C ILE A 82 20.17 -19.01 -4.99
N GLY A 83 20.42 -18.16 -4.00
CA GLY A 83 19.41 -17.35 -3.34
C GLY A 83 19.57 -15.87 -3.70
N PHE A 84 18.55 -15.06 -3.45
CA PHE A 84 18.59 -13.63 -3.71
C PHE A 84 18.16 -12.86 -2.47
N ILE A 85 18.96 -11.88 -2.08
CA ILE A 85 18.51 -10.79 -1.23
C ILE A 85 18.16 -9.63 -2.14
N TYR A 86 16.95 -9.10 -2.04
CA TYR A 86 16.49 -8.02 -2.90
C TYR A 86 15.53 -7.13 -2.15
N GLY A 87 15.32 -5.92 -2.66
CA GLY A 87 14.45 -4.95 -2.03
C GLY A 87 14.61 -3.58 -2.65
N THR A 88 13.98 -2.59 -2.02
CA THR A 88 14.11 -1.18 -2.40
C THR A 88 14.27 -0.36 -1.12
N PRO A 89 15.42 0.26 -0.84
CA PRO A 89 15.57 1.12 0.32
C PRO A 89 14.59 2.31 0.20
N PRO A 90 13.83 2.64 1.26
CA PRO A 90 12.88 3.73 1.22
C PRO A 90 13.58 5.08 1.16
N LEU A 91 12.81 6.13 0.91
CA LEU A 91 13.34 7.48 0.87
C LEU A 91 13.88 7.88 2.25
N ASN A 92 15.05 8.52 2.29
CA ASN A 92 15.72 8.99 3.52
C ASN A 92 16.11 7.86 4.51
N ASP A 93 16.41 6.66 4.00
CA ASP A 93 16.99 5.55 4.77
C ASP A 93 18.46 5.37 4.39
N ASP A 94 19.24 6.46 4.49
CA ASP A 94 20.68 6.47 4.22
C ASP A 94 21.48 5.95 5.42
N GLY A 95 22.60 5.28 5.13
CA GLY A 95 23.48 4.72 6.15
C GLY A 95 24.09 3.38 5.79
N ASP A 96 25.07 2.96 6.59
CA ASP A 96 25.70 1.65 6.46
C ASP A 96 24.88 0.61 7.26
N ILE A 97 24.55 -0.51 6.60
CA ILE A 97 23.83 -1.62 7.22
C ILE A 97 24.59 -2.93 6.99
N ASP A 98 24.58 -3.78 8.02
CA ASP A 98 25.21 -5.10 7.99
C ASP A 98 24.14 -6.17 8.07
N ILE A 99 24.18 -7.15 7.15
CA ILE A 99 23.26 -8.29 7.12
C ILE A 99 24.03 -9.55 7.48
N ASP A 100 23.63 -10.18 8.58
CA ASP A 100 24.17 -11.45 9.03
C ASP A 100 23.43 -12.60 8.32
N LEU A 101 24.18 -13.41 7.58
CA LEU A 101 23.71 -14.60 6.88
C LEU A 101 24.11 -15.83 7.68
N VAL A 102 23.16 -16.45 8.38
CA VAL A 102 23.41 -17.73 9.05
C VAL A 102 22.99 -18.87 8.11
N ILE A 103 23.92 -19.78 7.82
CA ILE A 103 23.68 -20.95 7.00
C ILE A 103 23.73 -22.18 7.88
N LEU A 104 22.62 -22.89 7.97
CA LEU A 104 22.43 -24.10 8.77
C LEU A 104 22.39 -25.33 7.85
N ASN A 105 23.18 -26.34 8.16
CA ASN A 105 22.97 -27.67 7.62
C ASN A 105 21.87 -28.38 8.44
N ARG A 106 20.74 -28.70 7.82
CA ARG A 106 19.57 -29.33 8.47
C ARG A 106 19.83 -30.76 8.96
N VAL A 107 20.88 -31.42 8.49
CA VAL A 107 21.22 -32.80 8.85
C VAL A 107 22.27 -32.84 9.97
N THR A 108 23.35 -32.07 9.81
CA THR A 108 24.47 -32.07 10.79
C THR A 108 24.33 -31.00 11.86
N PHE A 109 23.39 -30.07 11.69
CA PHE A 109 23.21 -28.87 12.52
C PHE A 109 24.44 -27.95 12.58
N ASN A 110 25.43 -28.17 11.71
CA ASN A 110 26.57 -27.27 11.61
C ASN A 110 26.13 -25.93 11.02
N THR A 111 26.65 -24.83 11.59
CA THR A 111 26.30 -23.48 11.18
C THR A 111 27.53 -22.71 10.75
N THR A 112 27.38 -21.89 9.73
CA THR A 112 28.38 -20.89 9.34
C THR A 112 27.70 -19.55 9.15
N SER A 113 28.35 -18.47 9.55
CA SER A 113 27.83 -17.11 9.38
C SER A 113 28.70 -16.29 8.43
N TYR A 114 28.07 -15.49 7.57
CA TYR A 114 28.71 -14.47 6.75
C TYR A 114 28.07 -13.12 7.02
N ARG A 115 28.82 -12.04 6.82
CA ARG A 115 28.28 -10.70 6.93
C ARG A 115 28.35 -10.00 5.58
N LEU A 116 27.21 -9.52 5.11
CA LEU A 116 27.14 -8.63 3.96
C LEU A 116 27.10 -7.19 4.48
N LYS A 117 27.88 -6.31 3.87
CA LYS A 117 27.91 -4.89 4.20
C LYS A 117 27.29 -4.11 3.05
N TYR A 118 26.31 -3.27 3.36
CA TYR A 118 25.70 -2.36 2.40
C TYR A 118 25.88 -0.91 2.85
N ARG A 119 26.07 -0.01 1.89
CA ARG A 119 26.08 1.44 2.10
C ARG A 119 24.94 2.05 1.30
N ILE A 120 23.93 2.57 1.98
CA ILE A 120 22.77 3.18 1.34
C ILE A 120 23.02 4.67 1.17
N LEU A 121 22.97 5.13 -0.08
CA LEU A 121 23.09 6.53 -0.46
C LEU A 121 21.74 7.07 -0.91
N ASN A 122 21.43 8.30 -0.54
CA ASN A 122 20.21 8.95 -1.02
C ASN A 122 20.37 9.34 -2.49
N ARG A 123 19.38 9.07 -3.34
CA ARG A 123 19.38 9.61 -4.71
C ARG A 123 19.07 11.10 -4.70
N ASP A 124 19.79 11.85 -5.54
CA ASP A 124 19.56 13.29 -5.74
C ASP A 124 18.20 13.58 -6.40
N GLU A 125 17.80 12.72 -7.33
CA GLU A 125 16.51 12.80 -8.03
C GLU A 125 15.67 11.56 -7.75
N ILE A 126 14.45 11.81 -7.26
CA ILE A 126 13.49 10.75 -7.00
C ILE A 126 12.50 10.71 -8.16
N TYR A 127 12.28 9.52 -8.70
CA TYR A 127 11.41 9.33 -9.86
C TYR A 127 9.96 9.23 -9.46
N LYS A 128 9.45 10.43 -9.33
CA LYS A 128 8.10 10.77 -9.61
C LYS A 128 7.77 10.35 -11.05
N PHE A 129 7.37 9.16 -11.42
CA PHE A 129 6.45 8.82 -12.54
C PHE A 129 6.62 7.33 -12.64
N GLN A 130 5.63 6.52 -12.28
CA GLN A 130 5.86 5.09 -12.10
C GLN A 130 4.88 4.25 -12.90
N VAL A 131 5.38 3.15 -13.45
CA VAL A 131 4.59 2.13 -14.14
C VAL A 131 4.82 0.81 -13.45
N GLU A 132 3.74 0.18 -13.01
CA GLU A 132 3.75 -1.17 -12.45
C GLU A 132 3.26 -2.19 -13.48
N MET A 133 3.88 -3.36 -13.48
CA MET A 133 3.51 -4.48 -14.35
C MET A 133 3.74 -5.82 -13.65
N LYS A 134 3.07 -6.87 -14.13
CA LYS A 134 3.15 -8.22 -13.57
C LYS A 134 3.56 -9.23 -14.65
N PHE A 135 4.59 -10.02 -14.36
CA PHE A 135 5.03 -11.11 -15.22
C PHE A 135 4.42 -12.41 -14.71
N PHE A 136 3.53 -13.06 -15.49
CA PHE A 136 2.70 -14.18 -15.02
C PHE A 136 3.37 -15.56 -15.04
N ASP A 137 4.33 -15.78 -15.93
CA ASP A 137 5.04 -17.06 -16.10
C ASP A 137 6.53 -16.91 -15.78
N MET A 138 6.81 -16.21 -14.68
CA MET A 138 8.17 -15.92 -14.25
C MET A 138 8.24 -15.92 -12.74
N ASP A 139 9.22 -16.63 -12.18
CA ASP A 139 9.58 -16.51 -10.77
C ASP A 139 10.66 -15.45 -10.60
N ILE A 140 10.84 -14.98 -9.36
CA ILE A 140 11.84 -13.95 -9.08
C ILE A 140 13.28 -14.41 -9.37
N GLU A 141 13.55 -15.70 -9.20
CA GLU A 141 14.83 -16.32 -9.56
C GLU A 141 15.06 -16.30 -11.08
N ASP A 142 14.03 -16.57 -11.88
CA ASP A 142 14.11 -16.49 -13.35
C ASP A 142 14.34 -15.04 -13.80
N PHE A 143 13.66 -14.08 -13.14
CA PHE A 143 13.77 -12.66 -13.44
C PHE A 143 15.19 -12.12 -13.20
N PHE A 144 15.79 -12.42 -12.04
CA PHE A 144 17.15 -11.95 -11.74
C PHE A 144 18.22 -12.67 -12.56
N ASN A 145 18.13 -13.99 -12.72
CA ASN A 145 19.10 -14.75 -13.51
C ASN A 145 19.06 -14.39 -15.01
N GLY A 146 17.88 -14.04 -15.54
CA GLY A 146 17.71 -13.72 -16.96
C GLY A 146 18.25 -12.36 -17.39
N GLY A 147 18.77 -11.52 -16.48
CA GLY A 147 19.10 -10.13 -16.79
C GLY A 147 17.85 -9.33 -17.19
N MET A 148 16.68 -9.71 -16.66
CA MET A 148 15.41 -9.09 -17.04
C MET A 148 15.27 -7.69 -16.49
N LEU A 149 15.91 -7.37 -15.36
CA LEU A 149 15.89 -6.04 -14.76
C LEU A 149 16.44 -4.98 -15.74
N THR A 150 17.60 -5.24 -16.35
CA THR A 150 18.19 -4.34 -17.34
C THR A 150 17.39 -4.31 -18.63
N THR A 151 16.82 -5.45 -19.04
CA THR A 151 15.95 -5.53 -20.22
C THR A 151 14.69 -4.69 -20.06
N VAL A 152 14.03 -4.75 -18.90
CA VAL A 152 12.85 -3.95 -18.58
C VAL A 152 13.22 -2.46 -18.53
N GLN A 153 14.33 -2.12 -17.87
CA GLN A 153 14.79 -0.74 -17.81
C GLN A 153 15.07 -0.17 -19.22
N ASP A 154 15.73 -0.93 -20.09
CA ASP A 154 15.99 -0.55 -21.49
C ASP A 154 14.70 -0.34 -22.31
N ILE A 155 13.72 -1.24 -22.18
CA ILE A 155 12.42 -1.10 -22.85
C ILE A 155 11.73 0.21 -22.44
N PHE A 156 11.74 0.52 -21.15
CA PHE A 156 11.10 1.73 -20.65
C PHE A 156 11.85 2.98 -21.08
N ALA A 157 13.17 3.02 -20.94
CA ALA A 157 13.99 4.15 -21.35
C ALA A 157 13.86 4.43 -22.86
N ASN A 158 14.07 3.42 -23.70
CA ASN A 158 14.31 3.62 -25.14
C ASN A 158 13.07 3.46 -26.01
N ARG A 159 12.02 2.78 -25.56
CA ARG A 159 10.84 2.49 -26.40
C ARG A 159 9.55 3.10 -25.88
N LEU A 160 9.30 3.04 -24.57
CA LEU A 160 8.03 3.49 -24.00
C LEU A 160 8.06 4.96 -23.57
N TRP A 161 9.11 5.39 -22.85
CA TRP A 161 9.23 6.76 -22.37
C TRP A 161 9.95 7.69 -23.34
N GLN A 162 10.87 7.15 -24.14
CA GLN A 162 11.59 7.87 -25.21
C GLN A 162 12.11 9.23 -24.70
N SER A 163 12.88 9.24 -23.60
CA SER A 163 13.44 10.50 -23.13
C SER A 163 14.37 11.06 -24.20
N ASP A 164 14.17 12.33 -24.57
CA ASP A 164 15.01 13.03 -25.55
C ASP A 164 16.49 13.10 -25.12
N ASP A 165 16.75 12.89 -23.82
CA ASP A 165 18.06 12.59 -23.29
C ASP A 165 18.39 11.10 -23.47
N HIS A 166 19.37 10.78 -24.32
CA HIS A 166 19.94 9.44 -24.50
C HIS A 166 20.70 8.92 -23.25
N ASN A 167 20.46 9.50 -22.07
CA ASN A 167 21.15 9.15 -20.85
C ASN A 167 20.41 8.03 -20.12
N SER A 168 21.08 6.90 -19.88
CA SER A 168 20.54 5.70 -19.22
C SER A 168 20.05 5.92 -17.78
N ASN A 169 20.30 7.11 -17.22
CA ASN A 169 19.83 7.48 -15.90
C ASN A 169 18.37 7.91 -15.84
N SER A 170 17.70 8.26 -16.95
CA SER A 170 16.33 8.83 -16.91
C SER A 170 15.25 7.87 -16.39
N VAL A 171 15.54 6.57 -16.35
CA VAL A 171 14.62 5.50 -15.91
C VAL A 171 15.35 4.49 -15.05
N TYR A 172 14.77 4.09 -13.92
CA TYR A 172 15.26 2.97 -13.11
C TYR A 172 14.11 2.15 -12.52
N VAL A 173 14.42 0.91 -12.13
CA VAL A 173 13.44 0.03 -11.48
C VAL A 173 13.30 0.45 -10.02
N THR A 174 12.12 0.92 -9.65
CA THR A 174 11.80 1.36 -8.29
C THR A 174 11.37 0.22 -7.37
N GLN A 175 10.89 -0.90 -7.93
CA GLN A 175 10.48 -2.05 -7.11
C GLN A 175 10.55 -3.34 -7.91
N VAL A 176 11.01 -4.42 -7.27
CA VAL A 176 10.84 -5.81 -7.71
C VAL A 176 10.28 -6.59 -6.53
N ALA A 177 9.14 -7.25 -6.71
CA ALA A 177 8.44 -7.91 -5.63
C ALA A 177 7.76 -9.21 -6.10
N ARG A 178 7.71 -10.20 -5.20
CA ARG A 178 6.79 -11.34 -5.34
C ARG A 178 5.36 -10.86 -5.10
N PRO A 179 4.32 -11.48 -5.68
CA PRO A 179 2.94 -11.02 -5.47
C PRO A 179 2.54 -10.98 -4.00
N ILE A 180 3.00 -11.92 -3.17
CA ILE A 180 2.68 -11.93 -1.73
C ILE A 180 3.20 -10.68 -0.99
N HIS A 181 4.29 -10.06 -1.47
CA HIS A 181 4.85 -8.83 -0.88
C HIS A 181 4.03 -7.58 -1.22
N VAL A 182 3.18 -7.65 -2.24
CA VAL A 182 2.31 -6.54 -2.69
C VAL A 182 0.81 -6.86 -2.49
N GLY A 183 0.49 -7.82 -1.61
CA GLY A 183 -0.89 -8.19 -1.28
C GLY A 183 -1.59 -9.10 -2.30
N GLY A 184 -0.85 -9.67 -3.26
CA GLY A 184 -1.31 -10.70 -4.17
C GLY A 184 -1.39 -12.09 -3.54
N ARG A 185 -2.04 -13.03 -4.24
CA ARG A 185 -2.16 -14.44 -3.84
C ARG A 185 -1.21 -15.32 -4.65
N PHE A 186 -0.83 -16.46 -4.08
CA PHE A 186 -0.18 -17.53 -4.84
C PHE A 186 -1.13 -18.09 -5.92
N PRO A 187 -0.59 -18.59 -7.04
CA PRO A 187 -1.39 -19.31 -8.02
C PRO A 187 -2.17 -20.46 -7.37
N LEU A 188 -3.40 -20.70 -7.85
CA LEU A 188 -4.22 -21.82 -7.37
C LEU A 188 -3.68 -23.17 -7.85
N ASP A 189 -3.02 -23.19 -9.01
CA ASP A 189 -2.37 -24.36 -9.57
C ASP A 189 -0.89 -24.38 -9.15
N PRO A 190 -0.42 -25.41 -8.42
CA PRO A 190 0.97 -25.55 -8.00
C PRO A 190 1.98 -25.69 -9.14
N SER A 191 1.53 -26.00 -10.37
CA SER A 191 2.38 -26.05 -11.56
C SER A 191 2.67 -24.67 -12.16
N GLU A 192 1.93 -23.64 -11.73
CA GLU A 192 2.11 -22.27 -12.19
C GLU A 192 3.17 -21.53 -11.38
N LYS A 193 3.92 -20.66 -12.07
CA LYS A 193 4.91 -19.79 -11.44
C LYS A 193 4.25 -18.68 -10.64
N GLU A 194 4.95 -18.22 -9.61
CA GLU A 194 4.42 -17.28 -8.63
C GLU A 194 4.15 -15.90 -9.21
N CYS A 195 4.72 -15.58 -10.37
CA CYS A 195 4.76 -14.27 -11.01
C CYS A 195 5.77 -13.31 -10.35
N VAL A 196 6.14 -12.23 -11.07
CA VAL A 196 6.96 -11.12 -10.53
C VAL A 196 6.25 -9.79 -10.79
N VAL A 197 6.18 -8.94 -9.78
CA VAL A 197 5.65 -7.57 -9.88
C VAL A 197 6.81 -6.59 -9.92
N ILE A 198 6.77 -5.68 -10.90
CA ILE A 198 7.86 -4.76 -11.17
C ILE A 198 7.31 -3.36 -11.32
N ARG A 199 7.98 -2.40 -10.70
CA ARG A 199 7.66 -0.98 -10.83
C ARG A 199 8.85 -0.22 -11.39
N VAL A 200 8.65 0.50 -12.49
CA VAL A 200 9.67 1.29 -13.16
C VAL A 200 9.36 2.78 -12.97
N GLY A 201 10.35 3.57 -12.57
CA GLY A 201 10.25 5.02 -12.38
C GLY A 201 10.92 5.80 -13.50
N CYS A 202 10.40 6.99 -13.80
CA CYS A 202 11.00 8.01 -14.66
C CYS A 202 10.85 9.40 -14.03
N ASN A 203 11.66 10.39 -14.42
CA ASN A 203 11.48 11.80 -14.06
C ASN A 203 10.67 12.62 -15.10
N HIS A 204 10.41 12.05 -16.28
CA HIS A 204 9.65 12.69 -17.35
C HIS A 204 8.17 12.31 -17.33
N ASN A 205 7.30 13.20 -17.81
CA ASN A 205 5.87 12.92 -18.00
C ASN A 205 5.64 11.67 -18.85
N PHE A 206 4.53 10.95 -18.59
CA PHE A 206 4.14 9.82 -19.43
C PHE A 206 3.96 10.22 -20.89
N THR A 207 4.41 9.35 -21.79
CA THR A 207 4.16 9.48 -23.22
C THR A 207 2.72 9.12 -23.57
N GLN A 208 2.26 9.59 -24.73
CA GLN A 208 0.95 9.22 -25.29
C GLN A 208 0.80 7.70 -25.45
N GLN A 209 1.91 6.98 -25.68
CA GLN A 209 1.92 5.52 -25.77
C GLN A 209 1.55 4.87 -24.43
N LEU A 210 2.06 5.39 -23.30
CA LEU A 210 1.75 4.88 -21.96
C LEU A 210 0.30 5.21 -21.54
N TYR A 211 -0.23 6.38 -21.89
CA TYR A 211 -1.65 6.69 -21.67
C TYR A 211 -2.58 5.77 -22.48
N ARG A 212 -2.20 5.48 -23.73
CA ARG A 212 -2.96 4.55 -24.57
C ARG A 212 -2.94 3.14 -24.00
N LEU A 213 -1.77 2.68 -23.56
CA LEU A 213 -1.62 1.40 -22.88
C LEU A 213 -2.53 1.30 -21.65
N GLU A 214 -2.62 2.36 -20.84
CA GLU A 214 -3.55 2.41 -19.71
C GLU A 214 -4.99 2.14 -20.12
N SER A 215 -5.44 2.83 -21.16
CA SER A 215 -6.81 2.72 -21.63
C SER A 215 -7.16 1.31 -22.11
N GLU A 216 -6.19 0.60 -22.69
CA GLU A 216 -6.34 -0.79 -23.16
C GLU A 216 -6.41 -1.77 -21.99
N VAL A 217 -5.51 -1.61 -21.01
CA VAL A 217 -5.43 -2.47 -19.83
C VAL A 217 -6.61 -2.24 -18.87
N ARG A 218 -7.22 -1.05 -18.87
CA ARG A 218 -8.36 -0.70 -17.99
C ARG A 218 -9.52 -1.70 -18.07
N GLN A 219 -9.73 -2.34 -19.23
CA GLN A 219 -10.79 -3.34 -19.42
C GLN A 219 -10.50 -4.68 -18.73
N ILE A 220 -9.23 -4.94 -18.43
CA ILE A 220 -8.75 -6.17 -17.78
C ILE A 220 -8.81 -6.04 -16.26
N LYS A 221 -8.63 -4.82 -15.73
CA LYS A 221 -8.61 -4.53 -14.28
C LYS A 221 -9.87 -5.00 -13.54
N ASN A 222 -11.01 -5.04 -14.24
CA ASN A 222 -12.30 -5.44 -13.67
C ASN A 222 -12.53 -6.97 -13.70
N ARG A 223 -11.56 -7.77 -14.12
CA ARG A 223 -11.68 -9.23 -14.21
C ARG A 223 -10.87 -9.90 -13.12
N ASP A 224 -11.55 -10.65 -12.26
CA ASP A 224 -10.95 -11.49 -11.22
C ASP A 224 -11.44 -12.94 -11.37
N PRO A 225 -10.56 -13.90 -11.68
CA PRO A 225 -9.13 -13.73 -11.96
C PRO A 225 -8.88 -13.05 -13.30
N CYS A 226 -7.76 -12.32 -13.39
CA CYS A 226 -7.29 -11.73 -14.65
C CYS A 226 -7.10 -12.84 -15.71
N PRO A 227 -7.70 -12.76 -16.90
CA PRO A 227 -7.52 -13.77 -17.93
C PRO A 227 -6.06 -13.82 -18.39
N LYS A 228 -5.47 -15.02 -18.36
CA LYS A 228 -4.07 -15.26 -18.79
C LYS A 228 -3.80 -14.92 -20.26
N HIS A 229 -4.82 -15.06 -21.08
CA HIS A 229 -4.75 -14.79 -22.52
C HIS A 229 -5.78 -13.71 -22.85
N TYR A 230 -5.53 -12.50 -22.36
CA TYR A 230 -6.30 -11.34 -22.76
C TYR A 230 -5.70 -10.70 -24.01
N LYS A 231 -6.54 -10.01 -24.79
CA LYS A 231 -6.18 -9.31 -26.03
C LYS A 231 -4.82 -8.61 -25.92
N ALA A 232 -4.00 -8.81 -26.95
CA ALA A 232 -2.68 -8.20 -27.06
C ALA A 232 -2.76 -6.67 -26.93
N THR A 233 -1.92 -6.10 -26.06
CA THR A 233 -1.79 -4.64 -25.93
C THR A 233 -0.98 -4.08 -27.10
N THR A 234 -1.19 -2.80 -27.43
CA THR A 234 -0.47 -2.14 -28.52
C THR A 234 1.04 -2.08 -28.32
N VAL A 235 1.54 -2.23 -27.09
CA VAL A 235 2.99 -2.25 -26.78
C VAL A 235 3.55 -3.66 -26.60
N GLU A 236 2.73 -4.70 -26.67
CA GLU A 236 3.18 -6.08 -26.41
C GLU A 236 4.30 -6.50 -27.38
N TYR A 237 4.28 -6.00 -28.61
CA TYR A 237 5.35 -6.25 -29.60
C TYR A 237 6.73 -5.82 -29.09
N VAL A 238 6.82 -4.76 -28.28
CA VAL A 238 8.08 -4.26 -27.71
C VAL A 238 8.69 -5.29 -26.76
N PHE A 239 7.86 -5.98 -26.00
CA PHE A 239 8.28 -7.06 -25.10
C PHE A 239 8.54 -8.36 -25.90
N ARG A 240 7.76 -8.64 -26.95
CA ARG A 240 7.95 -9.81 -27.82
C ARG A 240 9.27 -9.79 -28.59
N GLU A 241 9.73 -8.63 -29.05
CA GLU A 241 11.05 -8.47 -29.70
C GLU A 241 12.21 -8.91 -28.80
N ARG A 242 12.04 -8.81 -27.48
CA ARG A 242 13.00 -9.25 -26.45
C ARG A 242 12.75 -10.68 -25.93
N LYS A 243 11.94 -11.48 -26.65
CA LYS A 243 11.52 -12.86 -26.30
C LYS A 243 10.58 -13.01 -25.10
N LEU A 244 9.91 -11.96 -24.65
CA LEU A 244 8.99 -12.01 -23.48
C LEU A 244 7.54 -12.42 -23.84
N HIS A 245 7.37 -13.25 -24.86
CA HIS A 245 6.11 -13.42 -25.61
C HIS A 245 4.92 -13.98 -24.79
N ARG A 246 5.15 -14.64 -23.66
CA ARG A 246 4.09 -15.31 -22.87
C ARG A 246 3.97 -14.83 -21.43
N GLU A 247 4.84 -13.92 -21.04
CA GLU A 247 5.10 -13.66 -19.63
C GLU A 247 4.54 -12.31 -19.19
N VAL A 248 4.36 -11.35 -20.11
CA VAL A 248 3.99 -9.98 -19.76
C VAL A 248 2.49 -9.77 -19.90
N ILE A 249 1.80 -9.64 -18.77
CA ILE A 249 0.53 -8.93 -18.74
C ILE A 249 0.83 -7.61 -18.03
N LEU A 250 0.69 -6.51 -18.77
CA LEU A 250 0.74 -5.19 -18.19
C LEU A 250 -0.50 -5.03 -17.30
N LEU A 251 -0.40 -5.48 -16.05
CA LEU A 251 -1.32 -5.12 -15.00
C LEU A 251 -0.89 -3.76 -14.47
N LEU A 252 -1.46 -2.72 -15.08
CA LEU A 252 -1.48 -1.40 -14.48
C LEU A 252 -2.43 -1.47 -13.29
N TRP A 253 -1.96 -1.90 -12.13
CA TRP A 253 -2.78 -1.83 -10.91
C TRP A 253 -3.16 -0.37 -10.65
N LEU A 254 -4.45 -0.14 -10.39
CA LEU A 254 -4.93 1.13 -9.84
C LEU A 254 -4.51 1.18 -8.36
N HIS A 255 -3.25 1.53 -8.14
CA HIS A 255 -2.96 2.86 -7.64
C HIS A 255 -1.97 3.49 -8.62
N GLN A 256 -2.47 4.44 -9.42
CA GLN A 256 -1.67 5.44 -10.14
C GLN A 256 -0.95 4.99 -11.44
N ILE A 257 -1.57 5.23 -12.60
CA ILE A 257 -0.98 6.23 -13.51
C ILE A 257 -1.41 7.57 -12.92
N ILE A 258 -0.69 7.95 -11.88
CA ILE A 258 -0.46 9.35 -11.62
C ILE A 258 0.81 9.60 -12.37
N ILE A 259 0.80 10.70 -13.11
CA ILE A 259 1.98 11.52 -13.24
C ILE A 259 2.56 11.60 -11.83
N LYS A 260 3.35 10.62 -11.38
CA LYS A 260 3.96 10.72 -10.05
C LYS A 260 4.79 11.96 -10.29
N VAL A 261 4.34 13.09 -9.80
CA VAL A 261 5.17 14.11 -9.23
C VAL A 261 5.23 13.65 -7.79
N ILE A 262 6.38 13.79 -7.12
CA ILE A 262 6.46 13.69 -5.68
C ILE A 262 5.69 14.92 -5.26
N TYR A 263 4.39 14.75 -5.23
CA TYR A 263 3.53 15.47 -4.35
C TYR A 263 3.52 14.59 -3.12
N GLU A 264 4.10 15.17 -2.06
CA GLU A 264 3.95 14.73 -0.69
C GLU A 264 2.63 14.00 -0.52
N ASP A 265 2.72 12.71 -0.24
CA ASP A 265 1.58 11.92 0.19
C ASP A 265 1.08 12.59 1.46
N ILE A 266 -0.08 13.25 1.39
CA ILE A 266 -0.62 14.01 2.52
C ILE A 266 -0.90 13.03 3.67
N SER A 267 -0.98 11.72 3.41
CA SER A 267 -0.99 10.66 4.42
C SER A 267 0.12 10.83 5.46
N ASP A 268 1.32 11.26 5.05
CA ASP A 268 2.46 11.46 5.96
C ASP A 268 2.32 12.73 6.81
N GLN A 269 1.61 13.75 6.31
CA GLN A 269 1.18 14.93 7.07
C GLN A 269 -0.07 14.66 7.94
N LEU A 270 -0.88 13.66 7.56
CA LEU A 270 -2.16 13.31 8.16
C LEU A 270 -2.02 12.27 9.28
N TYR A 271 -1.05 11.36 9.22
CA TYR A 271 -0.85 10.24 10.16
C TYR A 271 0.64 10.03 10.51
N PRO A 272 1.29 10.98 11.21
CA PRO A 272 2.73 10.96 11.49
C PRO A 272 3.23 9.76 12.32
N ASP A 273 2.36 9.10 13.11
CA ASP A 273 2.74 7.94 13.92
C ASP A 273 3.03 6.68 13.08
N ARG A 274 2.58 6.65 11.82
CA ARG A 274 2.87 5.54 10.88
C ARG A 274 4.34 5.48 10.47
N ASN A 275 5.10 6.55 10.70
CA ASN A 275 6.55 6.63 10.48
C ASN A 275 7.40 6.37 11.73
N ARG A 276 6.79 6.12 12.90
CA ARG A 276 7.56 5.70 14.08
C ARG A 276 7.81 4.20 13.98
N LYS A 277 9.09 3.84 13.84
CA LYS A 277 9.64 2.48 13.97
C LYS A 277 8.87 1.71 15.04
N SER A 278 8.05 0.73 14.64
CA SER A 278 7.43 -0.17 15.60
C SER A 278 8.50 -1.13 16.08
N ALA A 279 9.04 -0.83 17.27
CA ALA A 279 9.58 -1.86 18.13
C ALA A 279 8.53 -2.97 18.31
N SER A 280 8.99 -4.20 18.17
CA SER A 280 8.34 -5.50 18.41
C SER A 280 7.00 -5.48 19.17
N SER A 281 5.94 -5.98 18.53
CA SER A 281 4.72 -6.43 19.19
C SER A 281 4.87 -7.88 19.67
N SER A 282 5.58 -8.10 20.78
CA SER A 282 5.53 -9.39 21.49
C SER A 282 6.03 -9.27 22.94
N GLU A 283 5.53 -8.31 23.73
CA GLU A 283 5.79 -8.28 25.19
C GLU A 283 4.79 -7.39 25.96
N GLU A 284 3.51 -7.37 25.56
CA GLU A 284 2.55 -6.34 26.00
C GLU A 284 1.86 -6.60 27.37
N GLN A 285 2.28 -7.57 28.18
CA GLN A 285 1.73 -7.75 29.55
C GLN A 285 2.73 -7.49 30.68
N SER A 286 4.04 -7.41 30.39
CA SER A 286 5.08 -7.25 31.43
C SER A 286 5.41 -5.79 31.76
N SER A 287 5.24 -4.84 30.82
CA SER A 287 5.76 -3.46 30.97
C SER A 287 4.88 -2.50 31.77
N PHE A 288 3.59 -2.81 31.97
CA PHE A 288 2.63 -1.86 32.59
C PHE A 288 3.03 -1.43 34.02
N TRP A 289 3.49 -2.36 34.86
CA TRP A 289 3.89 -2.06 36.24
C TRP A 289 5.25 -1.38 36.33
N TYR A 290 6.18 -1.70 35.42
CA TYR A 290 7.53 -1.13 35.38
C TYR A 290 7.53 0.32 34.86
N ASP A 291 6.66 0.64 33.89
CA ASP A 291 6.54 1.97 33.29
C ASP A 291 5.73 2.96 34.14
N LEU A 292 4.85 2.45 35.02
CA LEU A 292 4.11 3.26 36.00
C LEU A 292 5.00 3.70 37.17
N LEU A 293 5.96 2.86 37.57
CA LEU A 293 6.88 3.11 38.68
C LEU A 293 8.08 4.02 38.29
N THR A 294 8.40 4.14 37.00
CA THR A 294 9.60 4.83 36.51
C THR A 294 9.35 6.20 35.86
N GLY A 295 8.09 6.64 35.75
CA GLY A 295 7.76 8.02 35.35
C GLY A 295 8.26 8.45 33.97
N ASN A 296 8.27 7.55 33.00
CA ASN A 296 8.89 7.75 31.69
C ASN A 296 7.92 8.38 30.65
N LYS A 297 8.44 9.08 29.63
CA LYS A 297 7.63 9.77 28.59
C LYS A 297 6.73 8.82 27.76
N ASN A 298 7.13 7.55 27.63
CA ASN A 298 6.36 6.50 26.93
C ASN A 298 5.04 6.14 27.65
N THR A 299 4.94 6.39 28.96
CA THR A 299 3.74 6.11 29.76
C THR A 299 2.58 7.01 29.35
N ALA A 300 2.85 8.25 28.94
CA ALA A 300 1.84 9.19 28.46
C ALA A 300 1.26 8.79 27.09
N GLU A 301 2.11 8.39 26.14
CA GLU A 301 1.67 7.93 24.80
C GLU A 301 0.89 6.61 24.89
N ASN A 302 1.38 5.66 25.70
CA ASN A 302 0.66 4.41 25.98
C ASN A 302 -0.71 4.67 26.64
N PHE A 303 -0.77 5.58 27.61
CA PHE A 303 -2.03 5.96 28.27
C PHE A 303 -3.03 6.59 27.29
N VAL A 304 -2.56 7.42 26.35
CA VAL A 304 -3.41 8.04 25.32
C VAL A 304 -3.95 6.99 24.35
N ARG A 305 -3.13 6.04 23.90
CA ARG A 305 -3.54 4.93 23.04
C ARG A 305 -4.57 4.03 23.74
N ILE A 306 -4.35 3.68 25.01
CA ILE A 306 -5.30 2.91 25.83
C ILE A 306 -6.63 3.66 25.98
N ARG A 307 -6.58 4.97 26.24
CA ARG A 307 -7.79 5.80 26.37
C ARG A 307 -8.59 5.85 25.06
N CYS A 308 -7.92 5.91 23.92
CA CYS A 308 -8.58 5.83 22.62
C CYS A 308 -9.25 4.47 22.40
N ARG A 309 -8.52 3.36 22.63
CA ARG A 309 -9.08 2.01 22.52
C ARG A 309 -10.30 1.80 23.42
N TYR A 310 -10.26 2.30 24.65
CA TYR A 310 -11.41 2.27 25.55
C TYR A 310 -12.63 3.04 24.99
N LYS A 311 -12.42 4.21 24.36
CA LYS A 311 -13.52 4.95 23.72
C LYS A 311 -14.07 4.21 22.50
N VAL A 312 -13.19 3.58 21.71
CA VAL A 312 -13.58 2.74 20.56
C VAL A 312 -14.43 1.57 21.01
N GLU A 313 -13.98 0.83 22.03
CA GLU A 313 -14.71 -0.29 22.61
C GLU A 313 -16.08 0.17 23.14
N LYS A 314 -16.13 1.32 23.83
CA LYS A 314 -17.38 1.93 24.28
C LYS A 314 -18.29 2.30 23.12
N ALA A 315 -17.75 2.85 22.03
CA ALA A 315 -18.54 3.14 20.84
C ALA A 315 -19.12 1.87 20.21
N LEU A 316 -18.33 0.81 20.07
CA LEU A 316 -18.76 -0.49 19.55
C LEU A 316 -19.84 -1.14 20.42
N ASN A 317 -19.71 -1.07 21.75
CA ASN A 317 -20.59 -1.78 22.68
C ASN A 317 -21.85 -1.00 23.06
N GLU A 318 -21.76 0.34 23.14
CA GLU A 318 -22.81 1.20 23.71
C GLU A 318 -23.56 2.03 22.65
N SER A 319 -22.94 2.40 21.51
CA SER A 319 -23.59 3.25 20.52
C SER A 319 -24.56 2.45 19.63
N PRO A 320 -25.87 2.76 19.64
CA PRO A 320 -26.83 2.05 18.79
C PRO A 320 -26.55 2.24 17.30
N LEU A 321 -25.97 3.38 16.92
CA LEU A 321 -25.54 3.66 15.55
C LEU A 321 -24.43 2.71 15.13
N VAL A 322 -23.35 2.67 15.91
CA VAL A 322 -22.18 1.85 15.57
C VAL A 322 -22.58 0.38 15.52
N LYS A 323 -23.33 -0.11 16.52
CA LYS A 323 -23.83 -1.49 16.53
C LYS A 323 -24.68 -1.83 15.31
N LEU A 324 -25.55 -0.91 14.88
CA LEU A 324 -26.34 -1.08 13.66
C LEU A 324 -25.43 -1.28 12.43
N LEU A 325 -24.41 -0.42 12.29
CA LEU A 325 -23.46 -0.49 11.17
C LEU A 325 -22.61 -1.75 11.21
N VAL A 326 -22.17 -2.18 12.40
CA VAL A 326 -21.46 -3.46 12.59
C VAL A 326 -22.34 -4.65 12.18
N SER A 327 -23.60 -4.69 12.64
CA SER A 327 -24.54 -5.74 12.24
C SER A 327 -24.76 -5.75 10.71
N ALA A 328 -24.92 -4.57 10.10
CA ALA A 328 -25.10 -4.45 8.65
C ALA A 328 -23.88 -4.92 7.87
N LEU A 329 -22.67 -4.59 8.33
CA LEU A 329 -21.42 -5.06 7.74
C LEU A 329 -21.29 -6.58 7.83
N ARG A 330 -21.61 -7.15 9.00
CA ARG A 330 -21.62 -8.61 9.21
C ARG A 330 -22.58 -9.32 8.28
N SER A 331 -23.80 -8.80 8.08
CA SER A 331 -24.78 -9.41 7.19
C SER A 331 -24.40 -9.34 5.71
N LYS A 332 -23.53 -8.39 5.33
CA LYS A 332 -22.93 -8.32 3.98
C LYS A 332 -21.64 -9.14 3.83
N GLY A 333 -21.22 -9.87 4.86
CA GLY A 333 -20.00 -10.70 4.84
C GLY A 333 -18.71 -9.92 5.09
N CYS A 334 -18.79 -8.71 5.63
CA CYS A 334 -17.65 -7.86 5.98
C CYS A 334 -17.57 -7.67 7.50
N GLU A 335 -17.48 -8.77 8.24
CA GLU A 335 -17.38 -8.73 9.70
C GLU A 335 -16.15 -7.94 10.14
N ILE A 336 -16.33 -7.11 11.18
CA ILE A 336 -15.27 -6.27 11.72
C ILE A 336 -14.79 -6.81 13.06
N ASP A 337 -13.49 -6.93 13.18
CA ASP A 337 -12.77 -7.13 14.43
C ASP A 337 -12.10 -5.82 14.87
N MET A 338 -12.32 -5.42 16.13
CA MET A 338 -11.79 -4.17 16.67
C MET A 338 -10.26 -4.08 16.57
N ASN A 339 -9.54 -5.16 16.86
CA ASN A 339 -8.07 -5.15 16.91
C ASN A 339 -7.45 -5.11 15.50
N ARG A 340 -8.16 -5.67 14.51
CA ARG A 340 -7.69 -5.71 13.12
C ARG A 340 -8.15 -4.52 12.29
N HIS A 341 -9.34 -3.99 12.54
CA HIS A 341 -10.01 -3.03 11.67
C HIS A 341 -10.14 -1.63 12.27
N ILE A 342 -9.73 -1.39 13.52
CA ILE A 342 -9.73 -0.05 14.12
C ILE A 342 -8.39 0.23 14.78
N CYS A 343 -7.74 1.32 14.39
CA CYS A 343 -6.49 1.79 14.99
C CYS A 343 -6.65 3.21 15.56
N CYS A 344 -5.85 3.50 16.59
CA CYS A 344 -5.79 4.81 17.23
C CYS A 344 -4.42 5.41 16.96
N GLU A 345 -4.38 6.58 16.30
CA GLU A 345 -3.15 7.23 15.85
C GLU A 345 -3.18 8.73 16.14
N ASN A 346 -2.02 9.40 16.22
CA ASN A 346 -1.96 10.85 16.09
C ASN A 346 -2.20 11.27 14.65
N CYS A 347 -3.00 12.31 14.47
CA CYS A 347 -3.26 12.88 13.15
C CYS A 347 -2.98 14.38 13.05
N GLY A 348 -2.84 14.88 11.83
CA GLY A 348 -2.73 16.31 11.56
C GLY A 348 -3.97 17.14 11.95
N GLU A 349 -3.84 18.47 11.97
CA GLU A 349 -4.89 19.39 12.45
C GLU A 349 -6.17 19.42 11.59
N GLN A 350 -6.24 18.73 10.46
CA GLN A 350 -7.38 18.83 9.54
C GLN A 350 -8.34 17.63 9.58
N VAL A 351 -8.01 16.58 10.35
CA VAL A 351 -8.82 15.35 10.40
C VAL A 351 -9.11 14.88 11.81
N THR A 352 -10.13 14.04 11.94
CA THR A 352 -10.56 13.42 13.19
C THR A 352 -10.60 11.90 13.11
N GLY A 353 -10.48 11.36 11.90
CA GLY A 353 -10.39 9.94 11.57
C GLY A 353 -10.35 9.77 10.06
N GLY A 354 -10.34 8.51 9.63
CA GLY A 354 -10.42 8.16 8.21
C GLY A 354 -10.54 6.66 7.99
N TYR A 355 -11.00 6.24 6.82
CA TYR A 355 -11.06 4.85 6.41
C TYR A 355 -9.95 4.54 5.39
N ASP A 356 -9.00 3.69 5.80
CA ASP A 356 -7.91 3.16 5.00
C ASP A 356 -8.39 1.89 4.26
N THR A 357 -8.56 2.02 2.96
CA THR A 357 -9.09 0.97 2.08
C THR A 357 -8.04 -0.09 1.77
N THR A 358 -6.76 0.27 1.84
CA THR A 358 -5.64 -0.65 1.60
C THR A 358 -5.49 -1.61 2.77
N ARG A 359 -5.59 -1.10 4.00
CA ARG A 359 -5.49 -1.95 5.21
C ARG A 359 -6.84 -2.46 5.72
N ASN A 360 -7.94 -1.99 5.12
CA ASN A 360 -9.31 -2.17 5.60
C ASN A 360 -9.43 -1.78 7.08
N GLN A 361 -8.98 -0.55 7.40
CA GLN A 361 -8.87 -0.06 8.78
C GLN A 361 -9.50 1.32 8.94
N ILE A 362 -10.22 1.51 10.04
CA ILE A 362 -10.70 2.80 10.51
C ILE A 362 -9.64 3.39 11.44
N VAL A 363 -9.16 4.57 11.09
CA VAL A 363 -8.22 5.35 11.89
C VAL A 363 -9.02 6.32 12.76
N VAL A 364 -8.77 6.30 14.07
CA VAL A 364 -9.33 7.26 15.03
C VAL A 364 -8.21 8.15 15.56
N CYS A 365 -8.32 9.45 15.29
CA CYS A 365 -7.31 10.43 15.66
C CYS A 365 -7.39 10.79 17.14
N HIS A 366 -6.62 10.13 17.99
CA HIS A 366 -6.78 10.24 19.44
C HIS A 366 -6.42 11.64 19.99
N ASN A 367 -5.57 12.39 19.28
CA ASN A 367 -5.23 13.78 19.57
C ASN A 367 -6.31 14.78 19.11
N ARG A 368 -7.34 14.33 18.40
CA ARG A 368 -8.42 15.18 17.86
C ARG A 368 -9.80 14.77 18.38
N VAL A 369 -9.92 13.55 18.92
CA VAL A 369 -11.18 12.96 19.39
C VAL A 369 -11.21 12.85 20.92
N TYR A 370 -11.86 13.83 21.55
CA TYR A 370 -11.80 14.00 23.01
C TYR A 370 -12.89 13.27 23.78
N THR A 371 -14.09 13.12 23.22
CA THR A 371 -15.25 12.50 23.90
C THR A 371 -15.65 11.17 23.26
N LYS A 372 -16.43 10.36 23.99
CA LYS A 372 -16.94 9.07 23.50
C LYS A 372 -17.94 9.27 22.35
N GLU A 373 -18.70 10.36 22.41
CA GLU A 373 -19.69 10.75 21.42
C GLU A 373 -19.00 11.13 20.11
N MET A 374 -17.91 11.90 20.19
CA MET A 374 -17.06 12.19 19.02
C MET A 374 -16.49 10.90 18.43
N THR A 375 -15.99 9.98 19.28
CA THR A 375 -15.47 8.69 18.81
C THR A 375 -16.55 7.89 18.09
N ALA A 376 -17.75 7.82 18.63
CA ALA A 376 -18.87 7.13 17.99
C ALA A 376 -19.31 7.81 16.68
N ALA A 377 -19.23 9.14 16.57
CA ALA A 377 -19.53 9.88 15.35
C ALA A 377 -18.47 9.62 14.26
N VAL A 378 -17.18 9.67 14.61
CA VAL A 378 -16.07 9.35 13.68
C VAL A 378 -16.18 7.91 13.21
N ILE A 379 -16.26 6.95 14.14
CA ILE A 379 -16.41 5.52 13.78
C ILE A 379 -17.67 5.32 12.94
N GLY A 380 -18.79 5.96 13.29
CA GLY A 380 -20.02 5.89 12.49
C GLY A 380 -19.84 6.38 11.06
N HIS A 381 -19.11 7.48 10.86
CA HIS A 381 -18.79 8.03 9.55
C HIS A 381 -17.92 7.07 8.74
N GLU A 382 -16.82 6.59 9.33
CA GLU A 382 -15.88 5.69 8.66
C GLU A 382 -16.51 4.30 8.39
N LEU A 383 -17.43 3.84 9.24
CA LEU A 383 -18.18 2.61 8.99
C LEU A 383 -19.13 2.74 7.79
N ILE A 384 -19.64 3.92 7.46
CA ILE A 384 -20.39 4.13 6.21
C ILE A 384 -19.48 3.95 5.01
N HIS A 385 -18.26 4.51 5.04
CA HIS A 385 -17.28 4.29 3.98
C HIS A 385 -16.90 2.80 3.84
N MET A 386 -16.69 2.12 4.96
CA MET A 386 -16.44 0.68 4.98
C MET A 386 -17.64 -0.13 4.45
N PHE A 387 -18.86 0.25 4.80
CA PHE A 387 -20.09 -0.40 4.31
C PHE A 387 -20.31 -0.18 2.81
N ASP A 388 -20.04 1.03 2.32
CA ASP A 388 -20.10 1.36 0.89
C ASP A 388 -19.07 0.59 0.09
N TYR A 389 -17.85 0.49 0.63
CA TYR A 389 -16.80 -0.33 0.05
C TYR A 389 -17.21 -1.81 -0.03
N CYS A 390 -17.74 -2.35 1.07
CA CYS A 390 -18.20 -3.73 1.16
C CYS A 390 -19.34 -4.05 0.18
N ARG A 391 -20.42 -3.25 0.18
CA ARG A 391 -21.64 -3.60 -0.56
C ARG A 391 -21.60 -3.21 -2.03
N ALA A 392 -21.00 -2.05 -2.33
CA ALA A 392 -21.13 -1.39 -3.63
C ALA A 392 -19.82 -1.45 -4.42
N LYS A 393 -18.79 -2.12 -3.87
CA LYS A 393 -17.44 -2.25 -4.48
C LYS A 393 -16.92 -0.88 -4.92
N LEU A 394 -16.89 0.03 -3.94
CA LEU A 394 -16.56 1.43 -4.17
C LEU A 394 -15.18 1.57 -4.83
N ASP A 395 -15.10 2.44 -5.84
CA ASP A 395 -13.85 2.73 -6.57
C ASP A 395 -13.36 4.11 -6.14
N PHE A 396 -12.33 4.16 -5.31
CA PHE A 396 -11.73 5.39 -4.81
C PHE A 396 -10.99 6.20 -5.90
N ASN A 397 -10.88 5.66 -7.12
CA ASN A 397 -10.37 6.41 -8.27
C ASN A 397 -11.47 7.15 -9.02
N ASN A 398 -12.74 6.78 -8.79
CA ASN A 398 -13.89 7.46 -9.37
C ASN A 398 -14.37 8.57 -8.42
N LEU A 399 -14.25 9.81 -8.86
CA LEU A 399 -14.70 10.98 -8.10
C LEU A 399 -16.21 10.94 -7.80
N ASP A 400 -17.01 10.37 -8.70
CA ASP A 400 -18.46 10.19 -8.48
C ASP A 400 -18.72 9.21 -7.33
N HIS A 401 -17.89 8.18 -7.18
CA HIS A 401 -18.01 7.18 -6.11
C HIS A 401 -17.59 7.76 -4.76
N ILE A 402 -16.46 8.49 -4.72
CA ILE A 402 -16.02 9.22 -3.53
C ILE A 402 -17.10 10.22 -3.12
N ALA A 403 -17.55 11.07 -4.05
CA ALA A 403 -18.60 12.05 -3.80
C ALA A 403 -19.87 11.38 -3.28
N CYS A 404 -20.27 10.24 -3.85
CA CYS A 404 -21.45 9.50 -3.39
C CYS A 404 -21.32 9.01 -1.96
N SER A 405 -20.16 8.45 -1.58
CA SER A 405 -19.95 7.94 -0.21
C SER A 405 -19.81 9.06 0.80
N GLU A 406 -19.15 10.16 0.45
CA GLU A 406 -19.11 11.39 1.27
C GLU A 406 -20.50 11.98 1.50
N ILE A 407 -21.34 12.02 0.44
CA ILE A 407 -22.73 12.46 0.56
C ILE A 407 -23.50 11.56 1.51
N ARG A 408 -23.32 10.24 1.43
CA ARG A 408 -24.00 9.28 2.31
C ARG A 408 -23.51 9.36 3.75
N ALA A 409 -22.21 9.40 3.99
CA ALA A 409 -21.63 9.53 5.33
C ALA A 409 -22.02 10.87 5.98
N ALA A 410 -22.03 11.96 5.21
CA ALA A 410 -22.53 13.25 5.68
C ALA A 410 -24.05 13.22 5.95
N ASN A 411 -24.86 12.65 5.05
CA ASN A 411 -26.32 12.55 5.19
C ASN A 411 -26.72 11.70 6.40
N LEU A 412 -26.09 10.55 6.60
CA LEU A 412 -26.48 9.55 7.58
C LEU A 412 -25.90 9.80 8.98
N VAL A 413 -24.74 10.45 9.08
CA VAL A 413 -24.01 10.61 10.36
C VAL A 413 -23.78 12.08 10.71
N HIS A 414 -23.04 12.84 9.90
CA HIS A 414 -22.56 14.18 10.30
C HIS A 414 -23.65 15.28 10.27
N CYS A 415 -24.39 15.40 9.17
CA CYS A 415 -25.43 16.40 8.99
C CYS A 415 -26.78 15.97 9.59
N SER A 416 -26.96 14.68 9.89
CA SER A 416 -28.07 14.19 10.71
C SER A 416 -27.92 14.56 12.21
N MET A 417 -26.72 14.99 12.66
CA MET A 417 -26.38 15.19 14.08
C MET A 417 -26.05 16.66 14.44
N THR A 418 -26.55 17.68 13.72
CA THR A 418 -26.04 19.07 13.77
C THR A 418 -25.86 19.74 15.15
N SER A 419 -24.64 19.74 15.65
CA SER A 419 -24.01 20.99 16.12
C SER A 419 -22.51 20.87 15.89
N SER A 420 -21.97 21.71 15.00
CA SER A 420 -20.67 22.38 15.09
C SER A 420 -19.38 21.60 15.42
N PHE A 421 -19.41 20.28 15.60
CA PHE A 421 -18.29 19.54 16.20
C PHE A 421 -17.20 19.13 15.20
N PHE A 422 -17.52 19.17 13.90
CA PHE A 422 -16.60 18.84 12.82
C PHE A 422 -16.48 19.95 11.77
N SER A 423 -16.98 21.16 12.07
CA SER A 423 -16.86 22.31 11.17
C SER A 423 -15.69 23.18 11.61
N GLY A 424 -14.51 22.93 11.04
CA GLY A 424 -13.41 23.92 11.02
C GLY A 424 -13.72 25.14 10.13
N THR A 425 -14.92 25.22 9.56
CA THR A 425 -15.36 26.31 8.70
C THR A 425 -16.84 26.58 8.94
N THR A 426 -17.14 27.62 9.72
CA THR A 426 -18.21 28.58 9.41
C THR A 426 -18.06 29.78 10.34
N GLY A 427 -17.83 30.97 9.78
CA GLY A 427 -18.04 32.23 10.48
C GLY A 427 -19.46 32.33 11.03
N PHE A 428 -19.60 33.07 12.12
CA PHE A 428 -20.75 33.13 13.04
C PHE A 428 -22.12 33.54 12.45
N ASN A 429 -22.29 33.67 11.14
CA ASN A 429 -23.53 34.18 10.54
C ASN A 429 -23.97 33.30 9.35
N LYS A 430 -24.79 32.28 9.58
CA LYS A 430 -25.79 31.70 8.65
C LYS A 430 -26.57 30.56 9.34
N ILE A 431 -27.45 30.96 10.26
CA ILE A 431 -28.49 30.07 10.82
C ILE A 431 -29.58 29.96 9.75
N GLY A 432 -29.57 28.87 8.99
CA GLY A 432 -30.57 28.63 7.95
C GLY A 432 -30.16 27.69 6.80
N ALA A 433 -29.04 26.96 6.89
CA ALA A 433 -28.70 26.02 5.82
C ALA A 433 -29.61 24.78 5.87
N SER A 434 -30.25 24.43 4.75
CA SER A 434 -31.01 23.18 4.64
C SER A 434 -30.10 21.97 4.90
N HIS A 435 -30.64 20.84 5.37
CA HIS A 435 -29.86 19.60 5.54
C HIS A 435 -29.10 19.22 4.24
N ARG A 436 -29.72 19.48 3.08
CA ARG A 436 -29.10 19.28 1.76
C ARG A 436 -27.84 20.14 1.58
N GLU A 437 -27.87 21.41 1.99
CA GLU A 437 -26.70 22.30 1.94
C GLU A 437 -25.58 21.84 2.86
N CYS A 438 -25.90 21.36 4.08
CA CYS A 438 -24.88 20.77 4.95
C CYS A 438 -24.18 19.59 4.26
N VAL A 439 -24.95 18.68 3.66
CA VAL A 439 -24.41 17.50 2.97
C VAL A 439 -23.57 17.91 1.76
N LYS A 440 -24.03 18.86 0.94
CA LYS A 440 -23.26 19.38 -0.20
C LYS A 440 -21.94 20.02 0.25
N ALA A 441 -21.98 20.88 1.27
CA ALA A 441 -20.80 21.56 1.78
C ALA A 441 -19.76 20.59 2.36
N LYS A 442 -20.22 19.54 3.06
CA LYS A 442 -19.35 18.49 3.59
C LYS A 442 -18.73 17.65 2.48
N ALA A 443 -19.53 17.15 1.54
CA ALA A 443 -19.01 16.37 0.42
C ALA A 443 -18.01 17.17 -0.44
N LEU A 444 -18.30 18.44 -0.69
CA LEU A 444 -17.37 19.34 -1.40
C LEU A 444 -16.05 19.49 -0.63
N SER A 445 -16.11 19.72 0.68
CA SER A 445 -14.91 19.88 1.52
C SER A 445 -14.06 18.61 1.55
N SER A 446 -14.70 17.43 1.67
CA SER A 446 -13.99 16.15 1.63
C SER A 446 -13.30 15.91 0.28
N ILE A 447 -13.96 16.21 -0.85
CA ILE A 447 -13.34 16.07 -2.18
C ILE A 447 -12.15 17.00 -2.34
N LEU A 448 -12.26 18.26 -1.90
CA LEU A 448 -11.16 19.23 -1.98
C LEU A 448 -9.99 18.86 -1.06
N ALA A 449 -10.26 18.23 0.09
CA ALA A 449 -9.23 17.71 0.98
C ALA A 449 -8.47 16.52 0.35
N VAL A 450 -9.17 15.64 -0.37
CA VAL A 450 -8.58 14.49 -1.07
C VAL A 450 -7.90 14.89 -2.38
N ARG A 451 -8.41 15.89 -3.10
CA ARG A 451 -7.91 16.35 -4.41
C ARG A 451 -7.38 17.79 -4.33
N LYS A 452 -6.20 17.94 -3.74
CA LYS A 452 -5.49 19.23 -3.72
C LYS A 452 -5.28 19.77 -5.14
N GLY A 453 -5.61 21.05 -5.35
CA GLY A 453 -5.46 21.73 -6.64
C GLY A 453 -6.64 21.59 -7.61
N MET A 454 -7.69 20.85 -7.24
CA MET A 454 -8.93 20.82 -8.03
C MET A 454 -9.67 22.16 -7.93
N PRO A 455 -10.11 22.76 -9.06
CA PRO A 455 -10.97 23.92 -9.04
C PRO A 455 -12.28 23.62 -8.28
N ILE A 456 -12.70 24.55 -7.42
CA ILE A 456 -13.90 24.39 -6.59
C ILE A 456 -15.14 24.10 -7.46
N GLU A 457 -15.24 24.75 -8.61
CA GLU A 457 -16.34 24.57 -9.57
C GLU A 457 -16.40 23.13 -10.10
N GLN A 458 -15.25 22.54 -10.41
CA GLN A 458 -15.17 21.16 -10.87
C GLN A 458 -15.59 20.18 -9.77
N ALA A 459 -15.15 20.40 -8.53
CA ALA A 459 -15.55 19.60 -7.38
C ALA A 459 -17.06 19.71 -7.10
N ALA A 460 -17.63 20.91 -7.22
CA ALA A 460 -19.07 21.13 -7.08
C ALA A 460 -19.88 20.39 -8.15
N GLN A 461 -19.43 20.41 -9.41
CA GLN A 461 -20.08 19.68 -10.51
C GLN A 461 -20.09 18.16 -10.29
N VAL A 462 -19.03 17.59 -9.69
CA VAL A 462 -19.00 16.16 -9.32
C VAL A 462 -20.05 15.87 -8.26
N VAL A 463 -20.09 16.67 -7.19
CA VAL A 463 -21.08 16.51 -6.10
C VAL A 463 -22.50 16.60 -6.65
N ASP A 464 -22.79 17.61 -7.47
CA ASP A 464 -24.12 17.85 -8.01
C ASP A 464 -24.60 16.72 -8.92
N ARG A 465 -23.70 16.11 -9.70
CA ARG A 465 -24.00 15.00 -10.62
C ARG A 465 -24.57 13.77 -9.92
N VAL A 466 -24.04 13.44 -8.73
CA VAL A 466 -24.43 12.25 -7.98
C VAL A 466 -25.39 12.54 -6.82
N PHE A 467 -25.64 13.83 -6.55
CA PHE A 467 -26.28 14.27 -5.31
C PHE A 467 -27.62 13.60 -5.05
N ASP A 468 -28.58 13.70 -5.97
CA ASP A 468 -29.94 13.22 -5.71
C ASP A 468 -30.01 11.70 -5.57
N ARG A 469 -29.17 10.96 -6.29
CA ARG A 469 -29.08 9.51 -6.14
C ARG A 469 -28.55 9.13 -4.76
N CYS A 470 -27.41 9.70 -4.37
CA CYS A 470 -26.70 9.31 -3.16
C CYS A 470 -27.35 9.88 -1.89
N TYR A 471 -27.98 11.06 -1.98
CA TYR A 471 -28.71 11.68 -0.87
C TYR A 471 -30.00 10.93 -0.50
N ASN A 472 -30.60 10.20 -1.45
CA ASN A 472 -31.81 9.42 -1.24
C ASN A 472 -31.51 7.95 -0.86
N ASP A 473 -30.26 7.52 -0.93
CA ASP A 473 -29.80 6.22 -0.45
C ASP A 473 -29.59 6.25 1.06
N LEU A 474 -30.48 5.59 1.80
CA LEU A 474 -30.51 5.62 3.26
C LEU A 474 -29.98 4.33 3.92
N GLU A 475 -29.61 3.32 3.15
CA GLU A 475 -29.05 2.08 3.71
C GLU A 475 -27.63 2.37 4.26
N PRO A 476 -27.22 1.77 5.40
CA PRO A 476 -27.91 0.74 6.19
C PRO A 476 -28.84 1.28 7.29
N ILE A 477 -28.95 2.59 7.49
CA ILE A 477 -29.72 3.15 8.61
C ILE A 477 -31.23 3.14 8.33
N GLY A 478 -31.63 3.24 7.06
CA GLY A 478 -33.02 3.26 6.61
C GLY A 478 -33.75 4.60 6.86
N ARG A 479 -33.12 5.55 7.56
CA ARG A 479 -33.71 6.85 7.91
C ARG A 479 -32.64 7.92 8.16
N ARG A 480 -33.03 9.19 7.99
CA ARG A 480 -32.23 10.34 8.44
C ARG A 480 -32.44 10.54 9.95
N ILE A 481 -31.35 10.56 10.71
CA ILE A 481 -31.41 10.68 12.16
C ILE A 481 -31.64 12.15 12.51
N ARG A 482 -32.56 12.42 13.44
CA ARG A 482 -32.73 13.76 14.01
C ARG A 482 -32.01 13.83 15.35
N LEU A 483 -31.32 14.93 15.61
CA LEU A 483 -30.74 15.20 16.93
C LEU A 483 -31.75 15.10 18.06
N ASN A 484 -31.27 14.66 19.22
CA ASN A 484 -32.04 14.55 20.47
C ASN A 484 -33.35 13.75 20.30
N SER A 485 -33.40 12.85 19.32
CA SER A 485 -34.55 12.00 19.04
C SER A 485 -34.24 10.54 19.37
N ARG A 486 -35.30 9.72 19.48
CA ARG A 486 -35.17 8.27 19.60
C ARG A 486 -34.89 7.56 18.27
N HIS A 487 -34.70 8.31 17.17
CA HIS A 487 -34.55 7.74 15.83
C HIS A 487 -33.43 6.73 15.74
N ILE A 488 -32.30 6.97 16.43
CA ILE A 488 -31.17 6.04 16.40
C ILE A 488 -31.48 4.72 17.13
N LYS A 489 -32.25 4.79 18.21
CA LYS A 489 -32.72 3.59 18.93
C LYS A 489 -33.74 2.82 18.09
N TRP A 490 -34.58 3.52 17.33
CA TRP A 490 -35.52 2.90 16.40
C TRP A 490 -34.80 2.22 15.24
N ALA A 491 -33.87 2.91 14.56
CA ALA A 491 -33.06 2.32 13.49
C ALA A 491 -32.31 1.06 13.98
N TYR A 492 -31.71 1.11 15.18
CA TYR A 492 -31.07 -0.06 15.77
C TYR A 492 -32.04 -1.23 16.03
N ARG A 493 -33.27 -0.96 16.46
CA ARG A 493 -34.29 -2.00 16.65
C ARG A 493 -34.83 -2.56 15.33
N GLU A 494 -34.82 -1.76 14.28
CA GLU A 494 -35.28 -2.13 12.95
C GLU A 494 -34.25 -2.96 12.17
N ARG A 495 -33.02 -3.10 12.67
CA ARG A 495 -31.98 -3.91 12.02
C ARG A 495 -32.40 -5.37 11.76
N PHE A 496 -33.29 -5.91 12.61
CA PHE A 496 -33.86 -7.25 12.41
C PHE A 496 -34.81 -7.31 11.20
N LEU A 497 -35.42 -6.18 10.80
CA LEU A 497 -36.25 -6.09 9.59
C LEU A 497 -35.40 -6.06 8.31
N TYR A 498 -34.11 -5.72 8.43
CA TYR A 498 -33.15 -5.69 7.33
C TYR A 498 -32.27 -6.95 7.28
N ASP A 499 -32.60 -7.99 8.07
CA ASP A 499 -31.82 -9.22 8.24
C ASP A 499 -30.36 -8.97 8.64
N TYR A 500 -30.10 -7.89 9.38
CA TYR A 500 -28.74 -7.58 9.86
C TYR A 500 -28.34 -8.45 11.05
N ASP A 501 -29.33 -8.83 11.87
CA ASP A 501 -29.21 -9.79 12.95
C ASP A 501 -30.40 -10.75 12.86
N SER A 502 -30.19 -12.02 13.19
CA SER A 502 -31.27 -12.98 13.42
C SER A 502 -31.68 -12.96 14.90
N PHE A 503 -32.96 -13.23 15.17
CA PHE A 503 -33.41 -13.62 16.50
C PHE A 503 -32.83 -15.01 16.77
N THR A 504 -31.66 -15.07 17.41
CA THR A 504 -31.10 -16.30 17.97
C THR A 504 -31.31 -16.33 19.47
#